data_AF-A0AA87NRP2-F1
#
_entry.id   AF-A0AA87NRP2-F1
#
_cell.length_a   1.000
_cell.length_b   1.000
_cell.length_c   1.000
_cell.angle_alpha   90.00
_cell.angle_beta   90.00
_cell.angle_gamma   90.00
#
_symmetry.space_group_name_H-M   'P 1'
#
loop_
_entity.id
_entity.type
_entity.pdbx_description
1 polymer ?
#
loop_
_entity_poly.entity_id
_entity_poly.type
_entity_poly.pdbx_seq_one_letter_code
_entity_poly.pdbx_strand_id
1 'polypeptide(L)'
;MADKIPIGVRYCGGCNNRYDRVAVIRRLETLVPEVEFVTVQPGTPYPAALIVAGCPTDCAKRDDISVPAGRLFKIGGWEDLLPARDFIKEVCAEACAKQEERSLTHEQVLEILPQRPPMLFIDTVSTLVPGKEVKASFSVTPELSLLKGHFPDNPIFPGVCAVEAIAQAADILLLTLDRYAGKTPLFMGIKKANFRKKILLGDTLEIYSTLLEERVELGWVSCRGQIFSDGDLAADAEVTLAMR
;
A
#
# COMPACT_ATOMS: atom_id res chain seq x y z
N MET A 1 0.63 -1.98 -22.04
CA MET A 1 -0.64 -1.23 -21.95
C MET A 1 -1.19 -1.59 -20.59
N ALA A 2 -1.41 -0.62 -19.70
CA ALA A 2 -1.98 -0.92 -18.39
C ALA A 2 -3.40 -1.47 -18.58
N ASP A 3 -3.75 -2.54 -17.86
CA ASP A 3 -5.11 -3.06 -17.87
C ASP A 3 -6.05 -2.01 -17.28
N LYS A 4 -7.15 -1.73 -17.99
CA LYS A 4 -8.14 -0.76 -17.53
C LYS A 4 -8.92 -1.30 -16.34
N ILE A 5 -9.30 -0.43 -15.42
CA ILE A 5 -10.07 -0.84 -14.23
C ILE A 5 -11.54 -1.01 -14.62
N PRO A 6 -12.16 -2.19 -14.43
CA PRO A 6 -13.55 -2.42 -14.82
C PRO A 6 -14.52 -1.83 -13.79
N ILE A 7 -15.28 -0.80 -14.17
CA ILE A 7 -16.35 -0.22 -13.35
C ILE A 7 -17.71 -0.71 -13.84
N GLY A 8 -18.49 -1.29 -12.95
CA GLY A 8 -19.82 -1.80 -13.27
C GLY A 8 -20.79 -0.66 -13.61
N VAL A 9 -21.63 -0.84 -14.62
CA VAL A 9 -22.70 0.10 -14.96
C VAL A 9 -24.04 -0.61 -15.00
N ARG A 10 -25.03 -0.06 -14.29
CA ARG A 10 -26.42 -0.49 -14.34
C ARG A 10 -27.29 0.65 -14.85
N TYR A 11 -27.93 0.42 -15.99
CA TYR A 11 -28.89 1.37 -16.55
C TYR A 11 -30.30 1.12 -16.00
N CYS A 12 -31.08 2.20 -15.85
CA CYS A 12 -32.52 2.09 -15.64
C CYS A 12 -33.23 1.50 -16.87
N GLY A 13 -34.53 1.19 -16.76
CA GLY A 13 -35.34 0.62 -17.85
C GLY A 13 -35.47 1.49 -19.11
N GLY A 14 -35.18 2.79 -19.04
CA GLY A 14 -35.12 3.68 -20.22
C GLY A 14 -36.44 4.28 -20.66
N CYS A 15 -37.44 4.30 -19.78
CA CYS A 15 -38.77 4.82 -20.09
C CYS A 15 -38.80 6.35 -20.31
N ASN A 16 -37.70 7.07 -20.04
CA ASN A 16 -37.57 8.51 -20.24
C ASN A 16 -36.70 8.82 -21.47
N ASN A 17 -37.33 9.08 -22.61
CA ASN A 17 -36.64 9.37 -23.88
C ASN A 17 -35.89 10.72 -23.89
N ARG A 18 -36.08 11.58 -22.89
CA ARG A 18 -35.35 12.86 -22.77
C ARG A 18 -33.99 12.72 -22.09
N TYR A 19 -33.71 11.56 -21.49
CA TYR A 19 -32.49 11.31 -20.76
C TYR A 19 -31.64 10.28 -21.48
N ASP A 20 -30.59 10.75 -22.16
CA ASP A 20 -29.63 9.87 -22.81
C ASP A 20 -28.65 9.29 -21.77
N ARG A 21 -29.10 8.20 -21.14
CA ARG A 21 -28.33 7.42 -20.17
C ARG A 21 -26.99 6.91 -20.71
N VAL A 22 -26.86 6.73 -22.03
CA VAL A 22 -25.62 6.25 -22.65
C VAL A 22 -24.64 7.40 -22.86
N ALA A 23 -25.13 8.58 -23.23
CA ALA A 23 -24.30 9.78 -23.39
C ALA A 23 -23.56 10.17 -22.10
N VAL A 24 -24.18 9.97 -20.93
CA VAL A 24 -23.53 10.21 -19.63
C VAL A 24 -22.28 9.34 -19.47
N ILE A 25 -22.39 8.02 -19.72
CA ILE A 25 -21.26 7.09 -19.61
C ILE A 25 -20.19 7.40 -20.67
N ARG A 26 -20.59 7.68 -21.91
CA ARG A 26 -19.65 8.12 -22.97
C ARG A 26 -18.88 9.38 -22.58
N ARG A 27 -19.52 10.30 -21.84
CA ARG A 27 -18.84 11.49 -21.36
C ARG A 27 -17.86 11.15 -20.23
N LEU A 28 -18.22 10.25 -19.32
CA LEU A 28 -17.32 9.77 -18.28
C LEU A 28 -16.10 9.05 -18.85
N GLU A 29 -16.25 8.24 -19.91
CA GLU A 29 -15.13 7.61 -20.63
C GLU A 29 -14.07 8.63 -21.06
N THR A 30 -14.48 9.84 -21.44
CA THR A 30 -13.53 10.91 -21.80
C THR A 30 -12.85 11.57 -20.60
N LEU A 31 -13.43 11.47 -19.40
CA LEU A 31 -12.93 12.09 -18.17
C LEU A 31 -12.02 11.17 -17.35
N VAL A 32 -12.16 9.85 -17.52
CA VAL A 32 -11.39 8.79 -16.83
C VAL A 32 -10.96 7.70 -17.84
N PRO A 33 -10.00 7.99 -18.74
CA PRO A 33 -9.58 7.06 -19.80
C PRO A 33 -8.96 5.74 -19.29
N GLU A 34 -8.51 5.71 -18.03
CA GLU A 34 -7.97 4.55 -17.31
C GLU A 34 -9.02 3.51 -16.90
N VAL A 35 -10.31 3.84 -17.05
CA VAL A 35 -11.44 2.97 -16.69
C VAL A 35 -12.06 2.33 -17.92
N GLU A 36 -12.54 1.10 -17.75
CA GLU A 36 -13.46 0.44 -18.66
C GLU A 36 -14.85 0.34 -18.00
N PHE A 37 -15.87 0.91 -18.62
CA PHE A 37 -17.24 0.80 -18.12
C PHE A 37 -17.89 -0.46 -18.67
N VAL A 38 -18.24 -1.40 -17.78
CA VAL A 38 -18.77 -2.70 -18.15
C VAL A 38 -20.20 -2.82 -17.61
N THR A 39 -21.13 -3.33 -18.42
CA THR A 39 -22.48 -3.61 -17.90
C THR A 39 -22.41 -4.66 -16.81
N VAL A 40 -23.02 -4.40 -15.65
CA VAL A 40 -22.95 -5.31 -14.50
C VAL A 40 -23.47 -6.70 -14.87
N GLN A 41 -22.64 -7.72 -14.60
CA GLN A 41 -23.01 -9.13 -14.67
C GLN A 41 -23.29 -9.66 -13.25
N PRO A 42 -24.40 -10.41 -13.03
CA PRO A 42 -24.70 -10.99 -11.73
C PRO A 42 -23.57 -11.88 -11.19
N GLY A 43 -23.16 -11.67 -9.95
CA GLY A 43 -22.09 -12.45 -9.29
C GLY A 43 -20.66 -12.05 -9.65
N THR A 44 -20.46 -11.15 -10.61
CA THR A 44 -19.14 -10.59 -10.93
C THR A 44 -18.80 -9.45 -9.96
N PRO A 45 -17.68 -9.51 -9.23
CA PRO A 45 -17.27 -8.42 -8.36
C PRO A 45 -16.66 -7.26 -9.16
N TYR A 46 -17.03 -6.03 -8.80
CA TYR A 46 -16.43 -4.80 -9.36
C TYR A 46 -15.85 -3.93 -8.23
N PRO A 47 -14.78 -3.13 -8.48
CA PRO A 47 -14.26 -2.16 -7.51
C PRO A 47 -15.27 -1.08 -7.12
N ALA A 48 -16.13 -0.69 -8.06
CA ALA A 48 -17.32 0.12 -7.84
C ALA A 48 -18.32 -0.06 -8.99
N ALA A 49 -19.54 0.45 -8.81
CA ALA A 49 -20.55 0.48 -9.85
C ALA A 49 -21.36 1.79 -9.87
N LEU A 50 -21.78 2.17 -11.07
CA LEU A 50 -22.61 3.33 -11.37
C LEU A 50 -24.05 2.90 -11.65
N ILE A 51 -25.01 3.58 -11.01
CA ILE A 51 -26.45 3.42 -11.26
C ILE A 51 -26.93 4.61 -12.08
N VAL A 52 -27.18 4.41 -13.37
CA VAL A 52 -27.60 5.47 -14.28
C VAL A 52 -29.13 5.51 -14.33
N ALA A 53 -29.72 6.36 -13.49
CA ALA A 53 -31.18 6.44 -13.28
C ALA A 53 -31.62 7.86 -12.88
N GLY A 54 -32.13 8.61 -13.86
CA GLY A 54 -32.58 10.01 -13.68
C GLY A 54 -34.06 10.24 -13.41
N CYS A 55 -34.88 9.20 -13.24
CA CYS A 55 -36.31 9.36 -12.92
C CYS A 55 -36.62 9.01 -11.46
N PRO A 56 -37.69 9.59 -10.87
CA PRO A 56 -38.11 9.28 -9.50
C PRO A 56 -38.46 7.81 -9.26
N THR A 57 -38.82 7.06 -10.31
CA THR A 57 -39.17 5.64 -10.22
C THR A 57 -38.00 4.74 -9.83
N ASP A 58 -36.75 5.16 -10.08
CA ASP A 58 -35.52 4.47 -9.68
C ASP A 58 -35.53 2.95 -9.93
N CYS A 59 -35.97 2.53 -11.12
CA CYS A 59 -36.22 1.12 -11.43
C CYS A 59 -34.96 0.26 -11.66
N ALA A 60 -33.76 0.84 -11.50
CA ALA A 60 -32.51 0.11 -11.63
C ALA A 60 -32.26 -0.74 -10.38
N LYS A 61 -32.47 -2.05 -10.50
CA LYS A 61 -32.21 -3.02 -9.43
C LYS A 61 -30.72 -3.03 -9.04
N ARG A 62 -30.46 -3.22 -7.74
CA ARG A 62 -29.12 -3.18 -7.15
C ARG A 62 -28.70 -4.49 -6.47
N ASP A 63 -29.66 -5.38 -6.25
CA ASP A 63 -29.49 -6.60 -5.43
C ASP A 63 -28.48 -7.59 -6.02
N ASP A 64 -28.25 -7.53 -7.34
CA ASP A 64 -27.32 -8.39 -8.08
C ASP A 64 -25.94 -7.75 -8.32
N ILE A 65 -25.70 -6.56 -7.76
CA ILE A 65 -24.45 -5.81 -7.95
C ILE A 65 -23.49 -6.12 -6.80
N SER A 66 -22.41 -6.85 -7.12
CA SER A 66 -21.37 -7.19 -6.15
C SER A 66 -20.27 -6.13 -6.11
N VAL A 67 -20.37 -5.18 -5.16
CA VAL A 67 -19.34 -4.16 -4.90
C VAL A 67 -19.14 -3.94 -3.39
N PRO A 68 -17.98 -3.42 -2.94
CA PRO A 68 -17.77 -3.10 -1.53
C PRO A 68 -18.78 -2.07 -1.00
N ALA A 69 -18.96 -2.03 0.33
CA ALA A 69 -19.87 -1.07 0.96
C ALA A 69 -19.48 0.38 0.60
N GLY A 70 -20.46 1.20 0.24
CA GLY A 70 -20.24 2.59 -0.20
C GLY A 70 -19.72 2.73 -1.64
N ARG A 71 -19.53 1.63 -2.39
CA ARG A 71 -19.01 1.66 -3.77
C ARG A 71 -20.09 1.64 -4.86
N LEU A 72 -21.25 2.21 -4.52
CA LEU A 72 -22.35 2.47 -5.46
C LEU A 72 -22.57 3.97 -5.59
N PHE A 73 -22.48 4.48 -6.81
CA PHE A 73 -22.75 5.88 -7.10
C PHE A 73 -23.93 6.01 -8.05
N LYS A 74 -24.94 6.81 -7.70
CA LYS A 74 -26.10 7.06 -8.54
C LYS A 74 -25.87 8.30 -9.39
N ILE A 75 -26.13 8.18 -10.69
CA ILE A 75 -26.15 9.30 -11.63
C ILE A 75 -27.60 9.52 -12.05
N GLY A 76 -28.17 10.64 -11.60
CA GLY A 76 -29.49 11.11 -11.98
C GLY A 76 -29.48 12.06 -13.16
N GLY A 77 -28.40 12.82 -13.34
CA GLY A 77 -28.33 13.88 -14.35
C GLY A 77 -26.91 14.24 -14.78
N TRP A 78 -26.79 15.36 -15.49
CA TRP A 78 -25.49 15.89 -15.92
C TRP A 78 -24.72 16.54 -14.77
N GLU A 79 -25.43 17.01 -13.75
CA GLU A 79 -24.91 17.55 -12.49
C GLU A 79 -24.05 16.54 -11.73
N ASP A 80 -24.33 15.24 -11.87
CA ASP A 80 -23.62 14.17 -11.18
C ASP A 80 -22.35 13.72 -11.91
N LEU A 81 -22.06 14.28 -13.09
CA LEU A 81 -20.93 13.85 -13.92
C LEU A 81 -19.57 14.09 -13.24
N LEU A 82 -19.37 15.27 -12.65
CA LEU A 82 -18.12 15.59 -11.95
C LEU A 82 -18.00 14.83 -10.61
N PRO A 83 -19.03 14.77 -9.75
CA PRO A 83 -19.03 13.88 -8.59
C PRO A 83 -18.74 12.41 -8.93
N ALA A 84 -19.34 11.88 -10.01
CA ALA A 84 -19.08 10.52 -10.46
C ALA A 84 -17.62 10.34 -10.91
N ARG A 85 -17.04 11.31 -11.63
CA ARG A 85 -15.62 11.30 -12.00
C ARG A 85 -14.73 11.23 -10.75
N ASP A 86 -15.01 12.06 -9.75
CA ASP A 86 -14.17 12.15 -8.54
C ASP A 86 -14.27 10.87 -7.71
N PHE A 87 -15.48 10.33 -7.56
CA PHE A 87 -15.72 9.01 -6.98
C PHE A 87 -14.93 7.90 -7.71
N ILE A 88 -14.96 7.88 -9.05
CA ILE A 88 -14.24 6.88 -9.84
C ILE A 88 -12.73 7.03 -9.67
N LYS A 89 -12.20 8.26 -9.63
CA LYS A 89 -10.76 8.49 -9.42
C LYS A 89 -10.29 8.00 -8.05
N GLU A 90 -11.09 8.21 -7.00
CA GLU A 90 -10.82 7.67 -5.67
C GLU A 90 -10.79 6.13 -5.68
N VAL A 91 -11.81 5.52 -6.29
CA VAL A 91 -11.90 4.06 -6.47
C VAL A 91 -10.67 3.51 -7.20
N CYS A 92 -10.27 4.16 -8.30
CA CYS A 92 -9.12 3.76 -9.09
C CYS A 92 -7.81 3.91 -8.32
N ALA A 93 -7.62 5.01 -7.59
CA ALA A 93 -6.44 5.21 -6.75
C ALA A 93 -6.32 4.10 -5.69
N GLU A 94 -7.42 3.70 -5.07
CA GLU A 94 -7.44 2.61 -4.10
C GLU A 94 -7.26 1.22 -4.73
N ALA A 95 -7.85 0.97 -5.91
CA ALA A 95 -7.70 -0.29 -6.63
C ALA A 95 -6.26 -0.49 -7.10
N CYS A 96 -5.61 0.56 -7.62
CA CYS A 96 -4.18 0.55 -7.94
C CYS A 96 -3.33 0.28 -6.70
N ALA A 97 -3.63 0.91 -5.56
CA ALA A 97 -2.90 0.70 -4.31
C ALA A 97 -3.03 -0.74 -3.77
N LYS A 98 -4.18 -1.41 -4.00
CA LYS A 98 -4.39 -2.83 -3.64
C LYS A 98 -3.79 -3.82 -4.64
N GLN A 99 -3.56 -3.43 -5.89
CA GLN A 99 -2.93 -4.28 -6.91
C GLN A 99 -1.40 -4.38 -6.75
N GLU A 100 -0.78 -3.51 -5.96
CA GLU A 100 0.68 -3.52 -5.74
C GLU A 100 1.12 -4.22 -4.44
N GLU A 101 0.19 -4.78 -3.66
CA GLU A 101 0.55 -5.58 -2.50
C GLU A 101 1.27 -6.86 -2.94
N ARG A 102 2.57 -6.94 -2.69
CA ARG A 102 3.38 -8.11 -3.04
C ARG A 102 4.30 -8.54 -1.90
N SER A 103 4.56 -9.84 -1.84
CA SER A 103 5.58 -10.43 -0.97
C SER A 103 6.95 -10.46 -1.67
N LEU A 104 8.03 -10.40 -0.90
CA LEU A 104 9.41 -10.55 -1.39
C LEU A 104 10.10 -11.72 -0.68
N THR A 105 10.72 -12.58 -1.49
CA THR A 105 11.67 -13.61 -1.04
C THR A 105 12.98 -12.98 -0.58
N HIS A 106 13.84 -13.77 0.05
CA HIS A 106 15.15 -13.28 0.51
C HIS A 106 16.03 -12.80 -0.66
N GLU A 107 16.01 -13.52 -1.78
CA GLU A 107 16.75 -13.15 -2.99
C GLU A 107 16.30 -11.78 -3.51
N GLN A 108 14.99 -11.53 -3.52
CA GLN A 108 14.44 -10.25 -3.95
C GLN A 108 14.77 -9.11 -2.97
N VAL A 109 14.80 -9.38 -1.67
CA VAL A 109 15.29 -8.42 -0.68
C VAL A 109 16.74 -8.05 -0.97
N LEU A 110 17.60 -9.03 -1.29
CA LEU A 110 19.01 -8.79 -1.65
C LEU A 110 19.18 -8.00 -2.95
N GLU A 111 18.27 -8.14 -3.90
CA GLU A 111 18.26 -7.34 -5.13
C GLU A 111 17.92 -5.87 -4.88
N ILE A 112 17.02 -5.60 -3.92
CA ILE A 112 16.55 -4.26 -3.59
C ILE A 112 17.51 -3.55 -2.64
N LEU A 113 17.87 -4.20 -1.54
CA LEU A 113 18.70 -3.61 -0.50
C LEU A 113 20.20 -3.72 -0.85
N PRO A 114 20.99 -2.64 -0.69
CA PRO A 114 22.44 -2.72 -0.85
C PRO A 114 23.14 -3.44 0.32
N GLN A 115 22.52 -3.50 1.50
CA GLN A 115 23.11 -4.09 2.71
C GLN A 115 23.35 -5.61 2.56
N ARG A 116 24.40 -6.11 3.20
CA ARG A 116 24.78 -7.54 3.21
C ARG A 116 25.17 -7.98 4.62
N PRO A 117 25.21 -9.30 4.90
CA PRO A 117 25.75 -9.79 6.17
C PRO A 117 27.13 -9.19 6.47
N PRO A 118 27.40 -8.79 7.73
CA PRO A 118 26.58 -8.97 8.94
C PRO A 118 25.62 -7.80 9.27
N MET A 119 25.30 -6.93 8.30
CA MET A 119 24.48 -5.72 8.50
C MET A 119 23.15 -5.74 7.72
N LEU A 120 22.67 -6.91 7.31
CA LEU A 120 21.35 -7.09 6.71
C LEU A 120 20.41 -7.67 7.78
N PHE A 121 19.32 -6.95 8.07
CA PHE A 121 18.35 -7.28 9.10
C PHE A 121 16.94 -7.43 8.55
N ILE A 122 16.82 -7.89 7.30
CA ILE A 122 15.56 -8.25 6.65
C ILE A 122 15.76 -9.57 5.90
N ASP A 123 14.97 -10.57 6.29
CA ASP A 123 14.96 -11.89 5.64
C ASP A 123 13.97 -11.92 4.49
N THR A 124 12.71 -11.58 4.75
CA THR A 124 11.62 -11.61 3.76
C THR A 124 10.62 -10.48 3.99
N VAL A 125 9.73 -10.26 3.03
CA VAL A 125 8.63 -9.31 3.13
C VAL A 125 7.32 -10.01 2.83
N SER A 126 6.38 -9.97 3.77
CA SER A 126 5.05 -10.58 3.57
C SER A 126 4.09 -9.63 2.86
N THR A 127 4.23 -8.33 3.10
CA THR A 127 3.39 -7.27 2.53
C THR A 127 4.26 -6.08 2.17
N LEU A 128 4.19 -5.61 0.93
CA LEU A 128 4.79 -4.37 0.47
C LEU A 128 3.75 -3.60 -0.35
N VAL A 129 3.45 -2.37 0.06
CA VAL A 129 2.72 -1.39 -0.75
C VAL A 129 3.68 -0.23 -1.01
N PRO A 130 4.30 -0.14 -2.21
CA PRO A 130 5.34 0.84 -2.51
C PRO A 130 4.93 2.28 -2.15
N GLY A 131 5.85 3.02 -1.52
CA GLY A 131 5.59 4.39 -1.08
C GLY A 131 4.55 4.56 0.03
N LYS A 132 3.98 3.50 0.60
CA LYS A 132 3.04 3.55 1.72
C LYS A 132 3.48 2.75 2.94
N GLU A 133 3.53 1.42 2.85
CA GLU A 133 3.80 0.55 4.01
C GLU A 133 4.46 -0.78 3.63
N VAL A 134 5.16 -1.38 4.60
CA VAL A 134 5.80 -2.69 4.47
C VAL A 134 5.72 -3.48 5.78
N LYS A 135 5.59 -4.81 5.65
CA LYS A 135 5.73 -5.79 6.73
C LYS A 135 6.82 -6.80 6.35
N ALA A 136 7.96 -6.68 7.02
CA ALA A 136 9.15 -7.51 6.84
C ALA A 136 9.36 -8.46 8.02
N SER A 137 10.21 -9.47 7.83
CA SER A 137 10.61 -10.39 8.89
C SER A 137 12.13 -10.45 9.04
N PHE A 138 12.61 -10.70 10.25
CA PHE A 138 14.02 -11.01 10.50
C PHE A 138 14.18 -11.98 11.68
N SER A 139 14.98 -13.03 11.49
CA SER A 139 15.23 -14.04 12.51
C SER A 139 16.53 -13.74 13.25
N VAL A 140 16.49 -13.68 14.58
CA VAL A 140 17.68 -13.48 15.40
C VAL A 140 18.36 -14.83 15.61
N THR A 141 19.34 -15.14 14.77
CA THR A 141 20.00 -16.46 14.76
C THR A 141 21.37 -16.46 15.44
N PRO A 142 21.91 -17.64 15.84
CA PRO A 142 23.22 -17.73 16.52
C PRO A 142 24.41 -17.27 15.66
N GLU A 143 24.25 -17.25 14.33
CA GLU A 143 25.30 -16.88 13.38
C GLU A 143 25.60 -15.37 13.39
N LEU A 144 24.70 -14.56 13.94
CA LEU A 144 24.86 -13.11 14.05
C LEU A 144 26.06 -12.77 14.94
N SER A 145 27.14 -12.29 14.32
CA SER A 145 28.41 -12.01 14.99
C SER A 145 28.28 -11.01 16.14
N LEU A 146 27.33 -10.09 16.05
CA LEU A 146 27.02 -9.09 17.08
C LEU A 146 26.56 -9.72 18.42
N LEU A 147 25.91 -10.89 18.39
CA LEU A 147 25.43 -11.56 19.61
C LEU A 147 26.58 -12.13 20.45
N LYS A 148 27.75 -12.38 19.84
CA LYS A 148 28.96 -12.81 20.56
C LYS A 148 29.46 -11.75 21.54
N GLY A 149 29.22 -10.48 21.22
CA GLY A 149 29.64 -9.33 22.03
C GLY A 149 28.52 -8.66 22.81
N HIS A 150 27.25 -8.98 22.52
CA HIS A 150 26.10 -8.27 23.09
C HIS A 150 25.03 -9.26 23.56
N PHE A 151 25.19 -9.93 24.70
CA PHE A 151 26.37 -9.99 25.56
C PHE A 151 26.83 -11.45 25.71
N PRO A 152 28.11 -11.71 26.03
CA PRO A 152 28.53 -13.05 26.43
C PRO A 152 27.57 -13.63 27.50
N ASP A 153 27.18 -14.89 27.35
CA ASP A 153 26.24 -15.63 28.21
C ASP A 153 24.79 -15.11 28.27
N ASN A 154 24.50 -13.96 27.66
CA ASN A 154 23.16 -13.38 27.59
C ASN A 154 22.98 -12.60 26.27
N PRO A 155 22.85 -13.31 25.14
CA PRO A 155 22.74 -12.69 23.82
C PRO A 155 21.43 -11.92 23.68
N ILE A 156 21.55 -10.62 23.43
CA ILE A 156 20.45 -9.68 23.25
C ILE A 156 20.67 -8.97 21.92
N PHE A 157 19.68 -8.94 21.04
CA PHE A 157 19.79 -8.16 19.82
C PHE A 157 19.83 -6.65 20.16
N PRO A 158 20.87 -5.91 19.74
CA PRO A 158 21.03 -4.50 20.11
C PRO A 158 19.85 -3.65 19.63
N GLY A 159 19.36 -2.75 20.49
CA GLY A 159 18.29 -1.82 20.12
C GLY A 159 18.66 -0.95 18.91
N VAL A 160 19.93 -0.59 18.75
CA VAL A 160 20.41 0.15 17.56
C VAL A 160 20.27 -0.66 16.27
N CYS A 161 20.47 -1.98 16.31
CA CYS A 161 20.23 -2.87 15.18
C CYS A 161 18.74 -3.02 14.89
N ALA A 162 17.88 -2.93 15.91
CA ALA A 162 16.43 -2.88 15.72
C ALA A 162 15.99 -1.59 14.99
N VAL A 163 16.61 -0.44 15.30
CA VAL A 163 16.37 0.81 14.55
C VAL A 163 16.90 0.71 13.12
N GLU A 164 18.06 0.08 12.91
CA GLU A 164 18.58 -0.20 11.56
C GLU A 164 17.64 -1.11 10.77
N ALA A 165 17.07 -2.15 11.39
CA ALA A 165 16.08 -3.02 10.74
C ALA A 165 14.82 -2.24 10.32
N ILE A 166 14.35 -1.28 11.15
CA ILE A 166 13.27 -0.35 10.77
C ILE A 166 13.66 0.49 9.55
N ALA A 167 14.90 1.01 9.51
CA ALA A 167 15.40 1.78 8.38
C ALA A 167 15.49 0.94 7.11
N GLN A 168 15.98 -0.30 7.18
CA GLN A 168 16.04 -1.21 6.04
C GLN A 168 14.65 -1.59 5.51
N ALA A 169 13.68 -1.79 6.40
CA ALA A 169 12.29 -1.95 5.98
C ALA A 169 11.79 -0.69 5.25
N ALA A 170 12.07 0.50 5.76
CA ALA A 170 11.77 1.75 5.06
C ALA A 170 12.52 1.84 3.71
N ASP A 171 13.76 1.37 3.60
CA ASP A 171 14.51 1.38 2.34
C ASP A 171 13.82 0.53 1.27
N ILE A 172 13.27 -0.66 1.62
CA ILE A 172 12.50 -1.48 0.68
C ILE A 172 11.30 -0.71 0.11
N LEU A 173 10.61 0.05 0.97
CA LEU A 173 9.49 0.90 0.56
C LEU A 173 9.88 1.92 -0.50
N LEU A 174 11.07 2.50 -0.34
CA LEU A 174 11.53 3.65 -1.12
C LEU A 174 12.26 3.22 -2.38
N LEU A 175 13.15 2.23 -2.30
CA LEU A 175 13.95 1.75 -3.43
C LEU A 175 13.12 1.00 -4.48
N THR A 176 11.89 0.59 -4.12
CA THR A 176 10.93 0.03 -5.08
C THR A 176 10.16 1.07 -5.87
N LEU A 177 10.33 2.36 -5.57
CA LEU A 177 9.80 3.47 -6.35
C LEU A 177 10.80 3.89 -7.43
N ASP A 178 10.34 4.03 -8.67
CA ASP A 178 11.19 4.38 -9.83
C ASP A 178 12.11 5.60 -9.58
N ARG A 179 11.62 6.61 -8.85
CA ARG A 179 12.36 7.84 -8.52
C ARG A 179 13.56 7.65 -7.58
N TYR A 180 13.63 6.50 -6.91
CA TYR A 180 14.67 6.14 -5.96
C TYR A 180 15.38 4.82 -6.31
N ALA A 181 14.96 4.13 -7.37
CA ALA A 181 15.64 2.95 -7.87
C ALA A 181 17.14 3.22 -8.11
N GLY A 182 17.99 2.36 -7.54
CA GLY A 182 19.45 2.45 -7.66
C GLY A 182 20.11 3.54 -6.80
N LYS A 183 19.35 4.30 -5.99
CA LYS A 183 19.93 5.24 -5.02
C LYS A 183 20.42 4.52 -3.78
N THR A 184 21.32 5.17 -3.05
CA THR A 184 21.77 4.69 -1.75
C THR A 184 21.02 5.46 -0.65
N PRO A 185 20.23 4.77 0.19
CA PRO A 185 19.60 5.39 1.34
C PRO A 185 20.66 5.70 2.41
N LEU A 186 20.63 6.92 2.94
CA LEU A 186 21.50 7.37 4.01
C LEU A 186 20.68 7.75 5.23
N PHE A 187 21.10 7.25 6.39
CA PHE A 187 20.50 7.60 7.68
C PHE A 187 20.73 9.09 7.98
N MET A 188 19.66 9.86 8.09
CA MET A 188 19.73 11.30 8.35
C MET A 188 19.27 11.69 9.76
N GLY A 189 18.36 10.93 10.37
CA GLY A 189 17.93 11.19 11.74
C GLY A 189 17.01 10.12 12.32
N ILE A 190 17.00 10.03 13.65
CA ILE A 190 16.14 9.14 14.43
C ILE A 190 15.35 10.00 15.41
N LYS A 191 14.05 9.76 15.53
CA LYS A 191 13.17 10.37 16.52
C LYS A 191 12.35 9.31 17.24
N LYS A 192 11.96 9.60 18.48
CA LYS A 192 11.03 8.78 19.28
C LYS A 192 11.39 7.29 19.31
N ALA A 193 12.67 6.95 19.40
CA ALA A 193 13.10 5.56 19.53
C ALA A 193 12.78 5.05 20.94
N ASN A 194 11.98 3.99 21.02
CA ASN A 194 11.61 3.32 22.26
C ASN A 194 11.95 1.82 22.19
N PHE A 195 12.48 1.27 23.29
CA PHE A 195 12.78 -0.15 23.43
C PHE A 195 12.00 -0.69 24.62
N ARG A 196 11.04 -1.57 24.35
CA ARG A 196 10.00 -1.99 25.30
C ARG A 196 10.20 -3.43 25.79
N LYS A 197 10.68 -4.31 24.90
CA LYS A 197 10.97 -5.73 25.17
C LYS A 197 12.38 -6.03 24.70
N LYS A 198 13.12 -6.87 25.44
CA LYS A 198 14.41 -7.40 24.95
C LYS A 198 14.11 -8.33 23.78
N ILE A 199 14.85 -8.14 22.69
CA ILE A 199 14.86 -9.07 21.57
C ILE A 199 15.96 -10.09 21.84
N LEU A 200 15.61 -11.37 21.84
CA LEU A 200 16.50 -12.46 22.24
C LEU A 200 16.89 -13.34 21.05
N LEU A 201 17.93 -14.15 21.28
CA LEU A 201 18.29 -15.21 20.35
C LEU A 201 17.12 -16.18 20.17
N GLY A 202 16.75 -16.45 18.91
CA GLY A 202 15.62 -17.29 18.53
C GLY A 202 14.34 -16.52 18.21
N ASP A 203 14.25 -15.24 18.56
CA ASP A 203 13.10 -14.40 18.21
C ASP A 203 12.98 -14.26 16.68
N THR A 204 11.75 -14.32 16.18
CA THR A 204 11.41 -13.84 14.84
C THR A 204 10.74 -12.48 14.95
N LEU A 205 11.37 -11.48 14.34
CA LEU A 205 10.91 -10.10 14.37
C LEU A 205 9.95 -9.84 13.22
N GLU A 206 8.77 -9.30 13.54
CA GLU A 206 7.88 -8.70 12.55
C GLU A 206 8.12 -7.20 12.53
N ILE A 207 8.66 -6.70 11.43
CA ILE A 207 9.12 -5.32 11.28
C ILE A 207 8.14 -4.59 10.35
N TYR A 208 7.46 -3.60 10.88
CA TYR A 208 6.54 -2.74 10.15
C TYR A 208 7.21 -1.41 9.88
N SER A 209 7.01 -0.84 8.70
CA SER A 209 7.41 0.53 8.39
C SER A 209 6.37 1.21 7.50
N THR A 210 6.01 2.45 7.82
CA THR A 210 4.99 3.24 7.11
C THR A 210 5.54 4.63 6.81
N LEU A 211 5.30 5.12 5.58
CA LEU A 211 5.65 6.48 5.18
C LEU A 211 4.90 7.50 6.04
N LEU A 212 5.63 8.49 6.58
CA LEU A 212 5.04 9.64 7.27
C LEU A 212 5.04 10.89 6.39
N GLU A 213 6.18 11.21 5.80
CA GLU A 213 6.37 12.43 5.01
C GLU A 213 7.46 12.19 3.98
N GLU A 214 7.27 12.73 2.78
CA GLU A 214 8.24 12.67 1.69
C GLU A 214 8.40 14.06 1.07
N ARG A 215 9.66 14.44 0.80
CA ARG A 215 10.02 15.64 0.04
C ARG A 215 10.91 15.21 -1.12
N VAL A 216 10.29 14.91 -2.26
CA VAL A 216 10.92 14.26 -3.41
C VAL A 216 12.13 15.04 -3.92
N GLU A 217 12.01 16.34 -4.10
CA GLU A 217 13.07 17.25 -4.54
C GLU A 217 14.33 17.25 -3.65
N LEU A 218 14.20 16.92 -2.36
CA LEU A 218 15.34 16.82 -1.43
C LEU A 218 15.86 15.39 -1.30
N GLY A 219 15.17 14.42 -1.88
CA GLY A 219 15.35 12.99 -1.61
C GLY A 219 15.16 12.68 -0.14
N TRP A 220 14.33 13.44 0.58
CA TRP A 220 14.17 13.34 2.03
C TRP A 220 12.88 12.58 2.34
N VAL A 221 12.98 11.59 3.21
CA VAL A 221 11.83 10.75 3.58
C VAL A 221 11.85 10.45 5.07
N SER A 222 10.68 10.49 5.71
CA SER A 222 10.50 10.03 7.09
C SER A 222 9.50 8.89 7.13
N CYS A 223 9.84 7.83 7.87
CA CYS A 223 8.99 6.67 8.10
C CYS A 223 8.83 6.41 9.60
N ARG A 224 7.71 5.82 10.00
CA ARG A 224 7.52 5.25 11.33
C ARG A 224 7.66 3.75 11.23
N GLY A 225 8.46 3.14 12.09
CA GLY A 225 8.55 1.70 12.21
C GLY A 225 8.26 1.17 13.59
N GLN A 226 7.83 -0.09 13.61
CA GLN A 226 7.50 -0.86 14.80
C GLN A 226 8.02 -2.29 14.62
N ILE A 227 8.59 -2.86 15.67
CA ILE A 227 9.08 -4.23 15.69
C ILE A 227 8.30 -4.99 16.75
N PHE A 228 7.73 -6.13 16.34
CA PHE A 228 7.07 -7.07 17.23
C PHE A 228 7.90 -8.34 17.35
N SER A 229 7.96 -8.91 18.55
CA SER A 229 8.55 -10.22 18.83
C SER A 229 7.51 -11.02 19.62
N ASP A 230 7.09 -12.16 19.09
CA ASP A 230 5.98 -12.98 19.60
C ASP A 230 4.67 -12.20 19.78
N GLY A 231 4.36 -11.27 18.87
CA GLY A 231 3.17 -10.42 18.92
C GLY A 231 3.24 -9.24 19.90
N ASP A 232 4.30 -9.13 20.71
CA ASP A 232 4.52 -7.99 21.61
C ASP A 232 5.36 -6.90 20.95
N LEU A 233 4.96 -5.63 21.11
CA LEU A 233 5.75 -4.50 20.62
C LEU A 233 7.09 -4.42 21.36
N ALA A 234 8.19 -4.71 20.66
CA ALA A 234 9.53 -4.74 21.20
C ALA A 234 10.29 -3.42 21.01
N ALA A 235 10.13 -2.77 19.86
CA ALA A 235 10.72 -1.46 19.59
C ALA A 235 9.87 -0.62 18.63
N ASP A 236 10.01 0.70 18.69
CA ASP A 236 9.43 1.62 17.71
C ASP A 236 10.34 2.84 17.53
N ALA A 237 10.34 3.42 16.32
CA ALA A 237 11.10 4.62 16.01
C ALA A 237 10.50 5.36 14.80
N GLU A 238 10.77 6.66 14.70
CA GLU A 238 10.62 7.43 13.47
C GLU A 238 12.02 7.63 12.87
N VAL A 239 12.25 7.14 11.66
CA VAL A 239 13.54 7.22 10.95
C VAL A 239 13.42 8.19 9.79
N THR A 240 14.49 8.94 9.54
CA THR A 240 14.59 9.87 8.43
C THR A 240 15.76 9.47 7.55
N LEU A 241 15.47 9.30 6.26
CA LEU A 241 16.38 8.81 5.24
C LEU A 241 16.58 9.87 4.16
N ALA A 242 17.79 9.92 3.62
CA ALA A 242 18.13 10.70 2.45
C ALA A 242 18.51 9.77 1.29
N MET A 243 17.74 9.80 0.20
CA MET A 243 18.00 9.04 -1.02
C MET A 243 19.01 9.80 -1.88
N ARG A 244 20.19 9.22 -2.11
CA ARG A 244 21.30 9.84 -2.84
C ARG A 244 21.75 9.01 -4.04
#